data_AF-A0A4R3MM86-F1
#
_entry.id   AF-A0A4R3MM86-F1
#
_cell.length_a   1.000
_cell.length_b   1.000
_cell.length_c   1.000
_cell.angle_alpha   90.00
_cell.angle_beta   90.00
_cell.angle_gamma   90.00
#
_symmetry.space_group_name_H-M   'P 1'
#
loop_
_entity.id
_entity.type
_entity.pdbx_description
1 polymer ?
#
loop_
_entity_poly.entity_id
_entity_poly.type
_entity_poly.pdbx_seq_one_letter_code
_entity_poly.pdbx_strand_id
1 'polypeptide(L)'
;MEQEKRYIINPFKIDIAPMKRLLLVNFEKDPDMIYIGFEPQVFEDNIHGKGHLVIGWRQDGKVDIYHQPSLKLDPEKYDIVGKGLANMVESELLGASYEVNDCGVQAYYEFKDINSRNIIIKIKENNPKKRKPFGLLAPMGDAAENPSAMPLVLLHDFYFVRKKHTEIEININGKLHKSDELPLPIDGTNMLFSRYSPKPLIATLNPAIDDEVKPLEVKSKQNQIKCGEYDFELEWINDQPTIKGITRNNTIYPITLLFKEAFPSIQALENNTILKGSFEIEGHPSTGRIGGHYTLEKKNDIVKIIMIPSKGWAPKSTKFSLLFIYTAAKIFKKWPKTYEWTAHIQEREKKAYYMQSGWKRINRYTPTTNRDVEKG
;
A
#
# COMPACT_ATOMS: atom_id res chain seq x y z
N MET A 1 16.32 -42.35 -8.76
CA MET A 1 15.10 -42.09 -7.98
C MET A 1 14.56 -40.73 -8.39
N GLU A 2 13.43 -40.70 -9.06
CA GLU A 2 12.72 -39.47 -9.38
C GLU A 2 12.18 -38.88 -8.06
N GLN A 3 12.49 -37.62 -7.76
CA GLN A 3 11.99 -36.99 -6.53
C GLN A 3 10.47 -36.85 -6.65
N GLU A 4 9.74 -37.35 -5.64
CA GLU A 4 8.28 -37.25 -5.62
C GLU A 4 7.85 -35.78 -5.67
N LYS A 5 6.98 -35.47 -6.63
CA LYS A 5 6.38 -34.14 -6.79
C LYS A 5 5.14 -34.03 -5.92
N ARG A 6 5.04 -32.92 -5.20
CA ARG A 6 3.88 -32.50 -4.41
C ARG A 6 3.36 -31.18 -4.97
N TYR A 7 2.13 -30.83 -4.61
CA TYR A 7 1.54 -29.56 -4.97
C TYR A 7 1.10 -28.82 -3.72
N ILE A 8 1.10 -27.49 -3.77
CA ILE A 8 0.57 -26.65 -2.70
C ILE A 8 -0.24 -25.50 -3.30
N ILE A 9 -1.37 -25.19 -2.66
CA ILE A 9 -2.23 -24.07 -3.05
C ILE A 9 -1.83 -22.84 -2.24
N ASN A 10 -1.41 -21.80 -2.94
CA ASN A 10 -1.15 -20.49 -2.34
C ASN A 10 -2.34 -19.56 -2.60
N PRO A 11 -3.12 -19.17 -1.57
CA PRO A 11 -4.25 -18.28 -1.72
C PRO A 11 -3.87 -16.80 -1.55
N PHE A 12 -2.59 -16.48 -1.33
CA PHE A 12 -2.14 -15.13 -1.00
C PHE A 12 -1.42 -14.46 -2.16
N LYS A 13 -1.63 -13.15 -2.32
CA LYS A 13 -1.03 -12.36 -3.40
C LYS A 13 -0.62 -10.99 -2.88
N ILE A 14 0.54 -10.51 -3.32
CA ILE A 14 0.99 -9.14 -3.07
C ILE A 14 1.26 -8.50 -4.43
N ASP A 15 0.38 -7.60 -4.84
CA ASP A 15 0.52 -6.86 -6.08
C ASP A 15 1.23 -5.53 -5.83
N ILE A 16 2.14 -5.16 -6.73
CA ILE A 16 2.93 -3.94 -6.64
C ILE A 16 2.61 -3.07 -7.85
N ALA A 17 2.23 -1.82 -7.60
CA ALA A 17 2.06 -0.80 -8.61
C ALA A 17 3.35 0.04 -8.70
N PRO A 18 3.98 0.15 -9.88
CA PRO A 18 5.15 0.98 -10.05
C PRO A 18 4.88 2.46 -9.74
N MET A 19 5.77 3.08 -8.99
CA MET A 19 5.82 4.53 -8.81
C MET A 19 7.25 4.91 -8.41
N LYS A 20 7.85 5.88 -9.10
CA LYS A 20 9.24 6.28 -8.86
C LYS A 20 9.34 7.27 -7.71
N ARG A 21 8.48 8.28 -7.68
CA ARG A 21 8.48 9.35 -6.67
C ARG A 21 7.07 9.89 -6.46
N LEU A 22 6.84 10.39 -5.24
CA LEU A 22 5.56 10.94 -4.80
C LEU A 22 5.79 12.22 -4.00
N LEU A 23 5.13 13.30 -4.38
CA LEU A 23 5.07 14.57 -3.67
C LEU A 23 3.61 14.95 -3.45
N LEU A 24 3.27 15.41 -2.25
CA LEU A 24 1.97 15.98 -1.92
C LEU A 24 2.19 17.43 -1.47
N VAL A 25 1.46 18.35 -2.09
CA VAL A 25 1.49 19.79 -1.83
C VAL A 25 0.10 20.21 -1.37
N ASN A 26 -0.04 20.47 -0.07
CA ASN A 26 -1.32 20.85 0.55
C ASN A 26 -1.41 22.36 0.76
N PHE A 27 -2.57 22.94 0.47
CA PHE A 27 -2.96 24.33 0.70
C PHE A 27 -4.45 24.40 1.08
N GLU A 28 -4.90 23.46 1.91
CA GLU A 28 -6.30 23.32 2.32
C GLU A 28 -6.78 24.52 3.14
N LYS A 29 -5.87 25.21 3.85
CA LYS A 29 -6.19 26.42 4.62
C LYS A 29 -6.22 27.69 3.77
N ASP A 30 -5.79 27.63 2.51
CA ASP A 30 -5.84 28.72 1.54
C ASP A 30 -6.25 28.17 0.16
N PRO A 31 -7.48 27.63 0.04
CA PRO A 31 -7.89 26.89 -1.13
C PRO A 31 -8.08 27.80 -2.36
N ASP A 32 -7.86 27.22 -3.54
CA ASP A 32 -8.38 27.77 -4.80
C ASP A 32 -9.86 27.42 -4.95
N MET A 33 -10.58 28.11 -5.85
CA MET A 33 -11.99 27.83 -6.15
C MET A 33 -12.25 26.38 -6.59
N ILE A 34 -11.25 25.68 -7.14
CA ILE A 34 -11.35 24.26 -7.49
C ILE A 34 -10.50 23.40 -6.57
N TYR A 35 -9.23 23.77 -6.36
CA TYR A 35 -8.24 22.88 -5.75
C TYR A 35 -7.92 23.20 -4.28
N ILE A 36 -7.57 22.15 -3.55
CA ILE A 36 -7.06 22.20 -2.17
C ILE A 36 -5.65 21.62 -2.02
N GLY A 37 -5.15 20.98 -3.07
CA GLY A 37 -3.86 20.34 -3.08
C GLY A 37 -3.46 19.83 -4.46
N PHE A 38 -2.17 19.60 -4.65
CA PHE A 38 -1.62 18.92 -5.81
C PHE A 38 -0.73 17.76 -5.37
N GLU A 39 -0.74 16.67 -6.13
CA GLU A 39 0.10 15.51 -5.89
C GLU A 39 0.86 15.12 -7.16
N PRO A 40 2.08 15.64 -7.37
CA PRO A 40 2.94 15.19 -8.44
C PRO A 40 3.50 13.78 -8.21
N GLN A 41 3.51 12.99 -9.27
CA GLN A 41 4.03 11.62 -9.30
C GLN A 41 4.95 11.43 -10.51
N VAL A 42 5.95 10.55 -10.36
CA VAL A 42 6.91 10.22 -11.43
C VAL A 42 6.85 8.73 -11.71
N PHE A 43 6.81 8.37 -12.99
CA PHE A 43 6.82 7.00 -13.47
C PHE A 43 8.05 6.76 -14.35
N GLU A 44 8.61 5.56 -14.23
CA GLU A 44 9.72 5.07 -15.03
C GLU A 44 9.68 3.55 -14.96
N ASP A 45 8.74 2.97 -15.70
CA ASP A 45 8.46 1.54 -15.67
C ASP A 45 7.87 1.05 -17.00
N ASN A 46 7.83 -0.27 -17.18
CA ASN A 46 7.37 -0.88 -18.43
C ASN A 46 5.84 -0.93 -18.58
N ILE A 47 5.08 -0.61 -17.52
CA ILE A 47 3.61 -0.65 -17.51
C ILE A 47 3.08 0.71 -17.97
N HIS A 48 3.51 1.78 -17.31
CA HIS A 48 3.01 3.14 -17.57
C HIS A 48 3.92 3.92 -18.52
N GLY A 49 5.18 3.52 -18.69
CA GLY A 49 6.18 4.29 -19.43
C GLY A 49 6.98 5.24 -18.53
N LYS A 50 7.48 6.32 -19.13
CA LYS A 50 8.32 7.32 -18.45
C LYS A 50 7.70 8.68 -18.56
N GLY A 51 7.51 9.36 -17.44
CA GLY A 51 6.93 10.70 -17.42
C GLY A 51 6.41 11.11 -16.06
N HIS A 52 5.78 12.27 -16.05
CA HIS A 52 5.20 12.91 -14.89
C HIS A 52 3.68 12.96 -14.99
N LEU A 53 3.02 12.91 -13.84
CA LEU A 53 1.63 13.32 -13.70
C LEU A 53 1.44 14.19 -12.46
N VAL A 54 0.37 14.97 -12.44
CA VAL A 54 -0.07 15.77 -11.31
C VAL A 54 -1.55 15.45 -11.05
N ILE A 55 -1.86 15.01 -9.83
CA ILE A 55 -3.24 14.90 -9.35
C ILE A 55 -3.62 16.23 -8.71
N GLY A 56 -4.67 16.88 -9.20
CA GLY A 56 -5.33 18.04 -8.59
C GLY A 56 -6.45 17.59 -7.66
N TRP A 57 -6.26 17.77 -6.36
CA TRP A 57 -7.27 17.46 -5.35
C TRP A 57 -8.32 18.56 -5.30
N ARG A 58 -9.57 18.24 -5.60
CA ARG A 58 -10.66 19.21 -5.69
C ARG A 58 -11.36 19.40 -4.34
N GLN A 59 -11.98 20.55 -4.14
CA GLN A 59 -12.82 20.83 -2.96
C GLN A 59 -14.01 19.87 -2.81
N ASP A 60 -14.57 19.39 -3.92
CA ASP A 60 -15.70 18.44 -3.90
C ASP A 60 -15.29 17.00 -3.46
N GLY A 61 -13.98 16.75 -3.35
CA GLY A 61 -13.37 15.48 -2.97
C GLY A 61 -13.01 14.57 -4.15
N LYS A 62 -13.34 14.95 -5.39
CA LYS A 62 -12.86 14.25 -6.60
C LYS A 62 -11.45 14.70 -6.97
N VAL A 63 -10.87 14.07 -7.98
CA VAL A 63 -9.54 14.41 -8.49
C VAL A 63 -9.51 14.68 -9.99
N ASP A 64 -8.73 15.66 -10.40
CA ASP A 64 -8.35 15.87 -11.80
C ASP A 64 -6.92 15.35 -12.01
N ILE A 65 -6.65 14.67 -13.13
CA ILE A 65 -5.32 14.11 -13.44
C ILE A 65 -4.78 14.79 -14.68
N TYR A 66 -3.57 15.35 -14.56
CA TYR A 66 -2.82 15.93 -15.66
C TYR A 66 -1.57 15.09 -15.90
N HIS A 67 -1.40 14.50 -17.08
CA HIS A 67 -0.30 13.57 -17.32
C HIS A 67 0.38 13.81 -18.66
N GLN A 68 1.69 13.52 -18.72
CA GLN A 68 2.43 13.61 -19.97
C GLN A 68 1.92 12.57 -21.00
N PRO A 69 1.95 12.89 -22.32
CA PRO A 69 1.56 11.97 -23.39
C PRO A 69 2.35 10.66 -23.42
N SER A 70 3.57 10.66 -22.86
CA SER A 70 4.42 9.48 -22.78
C SER A 70 3.95 8.44 -21.75
N LEU A 71 2.93 8.77 -20.95
CA LEU A 71 2.36 7.86 -19.95
C LEU A 71 1.13 7.12 -20.50
N LYS A 72 1.07 5.81 -20.25
CA LYS A 72 -0.07 4.95 -20.50
C LYS A 72 -0.79 4.70 -19.18
N LEU A 73 -1.87 5.44 -18.96
CA LEU A 73 -2.65 5.37 -17.73
C LEU A 73 -3.97 4.64 -17.97
N ASP A 74 -4.43 3.95 -16.93
CA ASP A 74 -5.74 3.30 -16.89
C ASP A 74 -6.66 4.13 -15.98
N PRO A 75 -7.69 4.81 -16.53
CA PRO A 75 -8.59 5.65 -15.74
C PRO A 75 -9.27 4.93 -14.58
N GLU A 76 -9.60 3.64 -14.74
CA GLU A 76 -10.32 2.85 -13.72
C GLU A 76 -9.52 2.72 -12.42
N LYS A 77 -8.18 2.81 -12.50
CA LYS A 77 -7.30 2.75 -11.33
C LYS A 77 -7.37 3.99 -10.45
N TYR A 78 -7.99 5.08 -10.92
CA TYR A 78 -8.07 6.34 -10.18
C TYR A 78 -9.42 6.58 -9.51
N ASP A 79 -10.42 5.72 -9.74
CA ASP A 79 -11.71 5.81 -9.05
C ASP A 79 -11.63 5.52 -7.55
N ILE A 80 -10.56 4.88 -7.10
CA ILE A 80 -10.28 4.63 -5.68
C ILE A 80 -9.61 5.82 -4.97
N VAL A 81 -9.29 6.90 -5.70
CA VAL A 81 -8.62 8.10 -5.15
C VAL A 81 -9.66 9.15 -4.78
N GLY A 82 -9.70 9.58 -3.51
CA GLY A 82 -10.69 10.55 -3.02
C GLY A 82 -12.12 10.01 -3.17
N LYS A 83 -13.00 10.79 -3.82
CA LYS A 83 -14.36 10.38 -4.25
C LYS A 83 -14.41 9.96 -5.73
N GLY A 84 -13.27 9.60 -6.31
CA GLY A 84 -13.13 9.15 -7.68
C GLY A 84 -12.64 10.23 -8.66
N LEU A 85 -12.43 9.80 -9.90
CA LEU A 85 -11.92 10.62 -10.98
C LEU A 85 -12.98 11.63 -11.45
N ALA A 86 -12.60 12.90 -11.58
CA ALA A 86 -13.40 13.92 -12.25
C ALA A 86 -12.97 14.08 -13.71
N ASN A 87 -11.68 14.28 -13.96
CA ASN A 87 -11.13 14.41 -15.32
C ASN A 87 -9.74 13.77 -15.40
N MET A 88 -9.40 13.20 -16.57
CA MET A 88 -8.05 12.82 -16.93
C MET A 88 -7.69 13.53 -18.23
N VAL A 89 -6.62 14.33 -18.19
CA VAL A 89 -6.23 15.25 -19.25
C VAL A 89 -4.76 15.04 -19.58
N GLU A 90 -4.50 14.74 -20.84
CA GLU A 90 -3.14 14.75 -21.38
C GLU A 90 -2.62 16.19 -21.44
N SER A 91 -1.41 16.40 -20.91
CA SER A 91 -0.78 17.72 -20.77
C SER A 91 0.73 17.57 -20.82
N GLU A 92 1.39 18.44 -21.59
CA GLU A 92 2.85 18.39 -21.78
C GLU A 92 3.65 18.52 -20.46
N LEU A 93 3.06 19.17 -19.44
CA LEU A 93 3.73 19.53 -18.19
C LEU A 93 5.13 20.15 -18.46
N LEU A 94 5.16 21.27 -19.18
CA LEU A 94 6.40 21.86 -19.69
C LEU A 94 7.39 22.13 -18.55
N GLY A 95 8.64 21.67 -18.73
CA GLY A 95 9.70 21.82 -17.73
C GLY A 95 9.53 20.96 -16.48
N ALA A 96 8.57 20.02 -16.46
CA ALA A 96 8.33 19.14 -15.31
C ALA A 96 9.62 18.49 -14.84
N SER A 97 9.93 18.71 -13.56
CA SER A 97 11.09 18.11 -12.91
C SER A 97 10.74 17.81 -11.46
N TYR A 98 11.22 16.67 -10.98
CA TYR A 98 11.09 16.32 -9.58
C TYR A 98 12.20 15.39 -9.12
N GLU A 99 13.06 15.93 -8.27
CA GLU A 99 14.17 15.25 -7.64
C GLU A 99 14.18 15.50 -6.14
N VAL A 100 14.80 14.58 -5.41
CA VAL A 100 15.08 14.72 -3.99
C VAL A 100 16.57 14.51 -3.81
N ASN A 101 17.26 15.56 -3.37
CA ASN A 101 18.71 15.54 -3.11
C ASN A 101 19.00 15.68 -1.61
N ASP A 102 20.24 15.95 -1.24
CA ASP A 102 20.64 16.13 0.16
C ASP A 102 20.01 17.39 0.80
N CYS A 103 19.76 18.42 0.01
CA CYS A 103 19.08 19.65 0.41
C CYS A 103 17.56 19.51 0.46
N GLY A 104 16.97 18.47 -0.14
CA GLY A 104 15.54 18.17 -0.12
C GLY A 104 14.91 18.18 -1.50
N VAL A 105 13.63 18.51 -1.57
CA VAL A 105 12.84 18.50 -2.81
C VAL A 105 13.28 19.63 -3.72
N GLN A 106 13.49 19.28 -4.99
CA GLN A 106 13.56 20.17 -6.13
C GLN A 106 12.45 19.76 -7.08
N ALA A 107 11.41 20.56 -7.20
CA ALA A 107 10.25 20.27 -8.02
C ALA A 107 9.79 21.51 -8.79
N TYR A 108 9.45 21.32 -10.05
CA TYR A 108 8.82 22.32 -10.90
C TYR A 108 7.77 21.65 -11.79
N TYR A 109 6.59 22.25 -11.86
CA TYR A 109 5.50 21.84 -12.75
C TYR A 109 4.78 23.09 -13.24
N GLU A 110 4.56 23.16 -14.55
CA GLU A 110 3.77 24.19 -15.18
C GLU A 110 2.82 23.57 -16.20
N PHE A 111 1.53 23.89 -16.10
CA PHE A 111 0.49 23.33 -16.97
C PHE A 111 -0.80 24.14 -16.95
N LYS A 112 -1.72 23.83 -17.86
CA LYS A 112 -3.08 24.37 -17.85
C LYS A 112 -4.06 23.37 -17.26
N ASP A 113 -4.93 23.85 -16.38
CA ASP A 113 -5.98 23.04 -15.79
C ASP A 113 -7.20 22.88 -16.72
N ILE A 114 -8.24 22.18 -16.27
CA ILE A 114 -9.51 21.96 -17.02
C ILE A 114 -10.23 23.24 -17.46
N ASN A 115 -9.94 24.39 -16.83
CA ASN A 115 -10.50 25.69 -17.18
C ASN A 115 -9.47 26.56 -17.94
N SER A 116 -8.41 25.95 -18.48
CA SER A 116 -7.30 26.63 -19.16
C SER A 116 -6.55 27.65 -18.30
N ARG A 117 -6.65 27.54 -16.96
CA ARG A 117 -5.92 28.40 -16.01
C ARG A 117 -4.48 27.93 -15.91
N ASN A 118 -3.52 28.87 -15.90
CA ASN A 118 -2.12 28.50 -15.70
C ASN A 118 -1.87 28.05 -14.27
N ILE A 119 -1.21 26.92 -14.08
CA ILE A 119 -0.83 26.36 -12.79
C ILE A 119 0.69 26.27 -12.73
N ILE A 120 1.29 26.80 -11.66
CA ILE A 120 2.71 26.65 -11.36
C ILE A 120 2.86 26.05 -9.96
N ILE A 121 3.63 24.97 -9.87
CA ILE A 121 4.04 24.36 -8.61
C ILE A 121 5.56 24.33 -8.59
N LYS A 122 6.18 25.09 -7.69
CA LYS A 122 7.64 25.13 -7.55
C LYS A 122 8.02 24.90 -6.09
N ILE A 123 8.96 23.99 -5.86
CA ILE A 123 9.60 23.78 -4.55
C ILE A 123 11.10 23.67 -4.76
N LYS A 124 11.87 24.49 -4.06
CA LYS A 124 13.34 24.46 -4.07
C LYS A 124 13.86 24.51 -2.65
N GLU A 125 14.20 23.36 -2.07
CA GLU A 125 14.84 23.30 -0.75
C GLU A 125 16.36 23.48 -0.88
N ASN A 126 16.91 24.52 -0.24
CA ASN A 126 18.35 24.81 -0.16
C ASN A 126 18.86 24.72 1.30
N ASN A 127 18.29 23.82 2.09
CA ASN A 127 18.59 23.75 3.51
C ASN A 127 19.97 23.09 3.75
N PRO A 128 20.89 23.75 4.47
CA PRO A 128 22.24 23.21 4.69
C PRO A 128 22.27 22.03 5.68
N LYS A 129 21.22 21.84 6.48
CA LYS A 129 21.14 20.72 7.43
C LYS A 129 20.75 19.44 6.69
N LYS A 130 21.44 18.34 7.00
CA LYS A 130 21.09 17.01 6.47
C LYS A 130 19.67 16.61 6.87
N ARG A 131 18.91 16.05 5.91
CA ARG A 131 17.58 15.47 6.16
C ARG A 131 17.67 14.30 7.14
N LYS A 132 16.60 14.08 7.90
CA LYS A 132 16.44 12.90 8.75
C LYS A 132 15.13 12.19 8.39
N PRO A 133 15.04 11.58 7.20
CA PRO A 133 13.82 10.91 6.75
C PRO A 133 13.48 9.68 7.60
N PHE A 134 12.29 9.14 7.40
CA PHE A 134 11.78 7.95 8.09
C PHE A 134 10.86 7.14 7.19
N GLY A 135 10.48 5.92 7.60
CA GLY A 135 9.50 5.12 6.88
C GLY A 135 8.09 5.29 7.46
N LEU A 136 7.07 5.20 6.61
CA LEU A 136 5.68 5.39 6.97
C LEU A 136 4.78 4.41 6.19
N LEU A 137 3.77 3.83 6.85
CA LEU A 137 2.62 3.26 6.15
C LEU A 137 1.58 4.37 5.98
N ALA A 138 1.30 4.77 4.74
CA ALA A 138 0.31 5.81 4.48
C ALA A 138 -1.11 5.30 4.83
N PRO A 139 -1.99 6.14 5.39
CA PRO A 139 -3.30 5.74 5.86
C PRO A 139 -4.34 5.75 4.73
N MET A 140 -3.94 5.43 3.49
CA MET A 140 -4.83 5.49 2.32
C MET A 140 -6.01 4.54 2.45
N GLY A 141 -5.83 3.41 3.14
CA GLY A 141 -6.91 2.46 3.37
C GLY A 141 -7.97 2.93 4.37
N ASP A 142 -7.78 4.03 5.10
CA ASP A 142 -8.75 4.47 6.10
C ASP A 142 -10.07 4.92 5.48
N ALA A 143 -10.00 5.63 4.35
CA ALA A 143 -11.14 6.20 3.63
C ALA A 143 -11.91 5.19 2.76
N ALA A 144 -11.38 3.98 2.55
CA ALA A 144 -12.02 2.99 1.69
C ALA A 144 -13.25 2.37 2.37
N GLU A 145 -14.42 2.53 1.73
CA GLU A 145 -15.68 1.94 2.19
C GLU A 145 -15.84 0.48 1.70
N ASN A 146 -15.58 0.24 0.41
CA ASN A 146 -15.69 -1.06 -0.25
C ASN A 146 -14.34 -1.47 -0.88
N PRO A 147 -13.34 -1.89 -0.08
CA PRO A 147 -12.01 -2.16 -0.59
C PRO A 147 -11.97 -3.42 -1.47
N SER A 148 -11.37 -3.32 -2.65
CA SER A 148 -11.03 -4.49 -3.49
C SER A 148 -9.75 -5.18 -3.05
N ALA A 149 -8.89 -4.51 -2.29
CA ALA A 149 -7.66 -5.03 -1.71
C ALA A 149 -7.31 -4.28 -0.42
N MET A 150 -6.44 -4.82 0.43
CA MET A 150 -5.86 -4.02 1.53
C MET A 150 -4.62 -3.26 1.03
N PRO A 151 -4.59 -1.92 1.07
CA PRO A 151 -3.44 -1.17 0.58
C PRO A 151 -2.23 -1.28 1.51
N LEU A 152 -1.05 -1.39 0.92
CA LEU A 152 0.25 -1.43 1.58
C LEU A 152 1.12 -0.32 0.98
N VAL A 153 0.77 0.93 1.27
CA VAL A 153 1.47 2.11 0.76
C VAL A 153 2.63 2.46 1.68
N LEU A 154 3.79 1.88 1.39
CA LEU A 154 5.01 1.97 2.19
C LEU A 154 5.87 3.11 1.64
N LEU A 155 5.91 4.23 2.37
CA LEU A 155 6.69 5.41 1.98
C LEU A 155 8.10 5.30 2.57
N HIS A 156 9.08 4.97 1.73
CA HIS A 156 10.48 4.97 2.12
C HIS A 156 11.11 6.35 1.95
N ASP A 157 12.08 6.67 2.80
CA ASP A 157 12.74 7.97 2.83
C ASP A 157 11.75 9.15 2.92
N PHE A 158 10.61 8.94 3.59
CA PHE A 158 9.55 9.91 3.72
C PHE A 158 10.00 11.11 4.55
N TYR A 159 9.65 12.30 4.10
CA TYR A 159 9.92 13.54 4.82
C TYR A 159 8.91 14.65 4.49
N PHE A 160 8.89 15.66 5.34
CA PHE A 160 8.16 16.90 5.10
C PHE A 160 9.09 17.93 4.48
N VAL A 161 8.53 18.83 3.67
CA VAL A 161 9.26 19.97 3.11
C VAL A 161 9.58 20.93 4.25
N ARG A 162 10.84 21.34 4.39
CA ARG A 162 11.24 22.29 5.42
C ARG A 162 10.77 23.69 5.05
N LYS A 163 10.38 24.49 6.03
CA LYS A 163 9.98 25.89 5.79
C LYS A 163 11.18 26.82 5.60
N LYS A 164 12.23 26.68 6.41
CA LYS A 164 13.43 27.51 6.30
C LYS A 164 14.31 27.08 5.13
N HIS A 165 14.83 28.07 4.39
CA HIS A 165 15.66 27.89 3.20
C HIS A 165 14.95 27.15 2.06
N THR A 166 13.65 27.40 1.90
CA THR A 166 12.84 26.80 0.85
C THR A 166 12.09 27.89 0.11
N GLU A 167 12.23 27.90 -1.22
CA GLU A 167 11.30 28.62 -2.10
C GLU A 167 10.12 27.68 -2.37
N ILE A 168 8.91 28.12 -2.07
CA ILE A 168 7.68 27.41 -2.46
C ILE A 168 6.74 28.40 -3.17
N GLU A 169 6.22 27.97 -4.31
CA GLU A 169 5.25 28.71 -5.10
C GLU A 169 4.13 27.76 -5.51
N ILE A 170 2.90 28.18 -5.24
CA ILE A 170 1.67 27.56 -5.73
C ILE A 170 0.90 28.70 -6.38
N ASN A 171 0.95 28.78 -7.71
CA ASN A 171 0.31 29.85 -8.47
C ASN A 171 -0.80 29.26 -9.33
N ILE A 172 -2.01 29.80 -9.19
CA ILE A 172 -3.17 29.40 -9.98
C ILE A 172 -3.73 30.67 -10.63
N ASN A 173 -3.58 30.78 -11.95
CA ASN A 173 -4.02 31.90 -12.76
C ASN A 173 -3.52 33.27 -12.27
N GLY A 174 -2.25 33.35 -11.85
CA GLY A 174 -1.65 34.57 -11.30
C GLY A 174 -1.91 34.79 -9.80
N LYS A 175 -2.76 33.98 -9.16
CA LYS A 175 -3.00 34.03 -7.71
C LYS A 175 -2.04 33.10 -6.98
N LEU A 176 -1.28 33.64 -6.04
CA LEU A 176 -0.44 32.85 -5.14
C LEU A 176 -1.24 32.27 -3.97
N HIS A 177 -0.98 31.01 -3.65
CA HIS A 177 -1.56 30.27 -2.54
C HIS A 177 -0.50 29.86 -1.52
N LYS A 178 -0.88 29.85 -0.23
CA LYS A 178 0.00 29.46 0.87
C LYS A 178 -0.10 27.97 1.14
N SER A 179 1.04 27.28 1.15
CA SER A 179 1.09 25.90 1.61
C SER A 179 0.79 25.79 3.10
N ASP A 180 0.10 24.72 3.48
CA ASP A 180 -0.20 24.43 4.87
C ASP A 180 1.07 24.17 5.69
N GLU A 181 1.04 24.55 6.96
CA GLU A 181 2.14 24.33 7.90
C GLU A 181 1.80 23.22 8.92
N LEU A 182 2.82 22.44 9.29
CA LEU A 182 2.71 21.54 10.43
C LEU A 182 2.65 22.35 11.73
N PRO A 183 1.77 21.99 12.69
CA PRO A 183 1.60 22.75 13.92
C PRO A 183 2.80 22.64 14.86
N LEU A 184 3.62 21.59 14.72
CA LEU A 184 4.81 21.36 15.54
C LEU A 184 6.04 21.12 14.66
N PRO A 185 7.22 21.59 15.11
CA PRO A 185 8.47 21.32 14.41
C PRO A 185 8.85 19.84 14.47
N ILE A 186 9.51 19.37 13.42
CA ILE A 186 10.13 18.05 13.35
C ILE A 186 11.64 18.26 13.25
N ASP A 187 12.43 17.48 13.98
CA ASP A 187 13.91 17.62 14.00
C ASP A 187 14.38 19.05 14.32
N GLY A 188 13.64 19.78 15.17
CA GLY A 188 13.95 21.16 15.55
C GLY A 188 13.76 22.19 14.43
N THR A 189 13.01 21.86 13.38
CA THR A 189 12.73 22.75 12.25
C THR A 189 11.23 22.80 11.96
N ASN A 190 10.72 23.99 11.65
CA ASN A 190 9.34 24.16 11.19
C ASN A 190 9.19 23.57 9.78
N MET A 191 8.14 22.80 9.59
CA MET A 191 7.86 22.07 8.37
C MET A 191 6.58 22.57 7.72
N LEU A 192 6.51 22.48 6.41
CA LEU A 192 5.26 22.54 5.67
C LEU A 192 4.56 21.17 5.79
N PHE A 193 3.25 21.15 5.59
CA PHE A 193 2.48 19.91 5.49
C PHE A 193 2.65 19.21 4.14
N SER A 194 3.24 19.92 3.18
CA SER A 194 3.79 19.33 1.96
C SER A 194 4.83 18.26 2.30
N ARG A 195 4.71 17.10 1.67
CA ARG A 195 5.41 15.86 2.07
C ARG A 195 5.74 15.01 0.86
N TYR A 196 6.79 14.21 0.97
CA TYR A 196 7.30 13.46 -0.17
C TYR A 196 7.93 12.13 0.22
N SER A 197 8.00 11.24 -0.77
CA SER A 197 8.80 10.02 -0.74
C SER A 197 9.51 9.85 -2.09
N PRO A 198 10.84 9.77 -2.13
CA PRO A 198 11.59 9.50 -3.35
C PRO A 198 11.61 8.02 -3.73
N LYS A 199 11.05 7.14 -2.89
CA LYS A 199 11.00 5.68 -3.06
C LYS A 199 9.69 5.13 -2.49
N PRO A 200 8.51 5.56 -2.99
CA PRO A 200 7.26 5.00 -2.55
C PRO A 200 7.15 3.56 -3.05
N LEU A 201 6.66 2.66 -2.20
CA LEU A 201 6.32 1.29 -2.58
C LEU A 201 4.82 1.12 -2.42
N ILE A 202 4.12 1.15 -3.56
CA ILE A 202 2.67 1.00 -3.63
C ILE A 202 2.35 -0.47 -3.82
N ALA A 203 1.84 -1.11 -2.78
CA ALA A 203 1.45 -2.50 -2.83
C ALA A 203 0.01 -2.71 -2.37
N THR A 204 -0.56 -3.87 -2.68
CA THR A 204 -1.85 -4.32 -2.16
C THR A 204 -1.76 -5.78 -1.75
N LEU A 205 -2.44 -6.15 -0.68
CA LEU A 205 -2.54 -7.53 -0.20
C LEU A 205 -3.88 -8.13 -0.63
N ASN A 206 -3.79 -9.35 -1.17
CA ASN A 206 -4.89 -10.19 -1.61
C ASN A 206 -5.99 -9.43 -2.34
N PRO A 207 -5.72 -8.85 -3.52
CA PRO A 207 -6.79 -8.29 -4.35
C PRO A 207 -7.93 -9.29 -4.51
N ALA A 208 -9.16 -8.79 -4.58
CA ALA A 208 -10.34 -9.60 -4.81
C ALA A 208 -10.19 -10.35 -6.13
N ILE A 209 -10.49 -11.65 -6.10
CA ILE A 209 -10.47 -12.50 -7.29
C ILE A 209 -11.68 -13.42 -7.28
N ASP A 210 -12.05 -13.84 -8.47
CA ASP A 210 -13.05 -14.87 -8.74
C ASP A 210 -12.53 -15.72 -9.90
N ASP A 211 -11.47 -16.49 -9.63
CA ASP A 211 -10.66 -17.14 -10.67
C ASP A 211 -9.99 -18.45 -10.19
N GLU A 212 -9.41 -19.19 -11.13
CA GLU A 212 -8.61 -20.39 -10.87
C GLU A 212 -7.28 -20.06 -10.17
N VAL A 213 -6.96 -20.81 -9.13
CA VAL A 213 -5.69 -20.77 -8.40
C VAL A 213 -4.83 -21.94 -8.84
N LYS A 214 -3.73 -21.62 -9.52
CA LYS A 214 -2.77 -22.62 -10.01
C LYS A 214 -1.96 -23.21 -8.84
N PRO A 215 -1.94 -24.54 -8.66
CA PRO A 215 -1.08 -25.17 -7.68
C PRO A 215 0.40 -24.94 -7.98
N LEU A 216 1.20 -24.72 -6.94
CA LEU A 216 2.65 -24.65 -7.04
C LEU A 216 3.24 -26.06 -6.94
N GLU A 217 4.06 -26.46 -7.91
CA GLU A 217 4.80 -27.72 -7.87
C GLU A 217 5.98 -27.62 -6.87
N VAL A 218 6.10 -28.61 -5.99
CA VAL A 218 7.11 -28.70 -4.94
C VAL A 218 7.79 -30.06 -5.00
N LYS A 219 9.12 -30.09 -4.91
CA LYS A 219 9.86 -31.36 -4.75
C LYS A 219 9.82 -31.79 -3.29
N SER A 220 9.73 -33.10 -3.03
CA SER A 220 9.78 -33.63 -1.66
C SER A 220 10.95 -33.05 -0.85
N LYS A 221 10.65 -32.57 0.37
CA LYS A 221 11.58 -31.93 1.32
C LYS A 221 12.24 -30.63 0.82
N GLN A 222 11.70 -30.01 -0.23
CA GLN A 222 12.13 -28.68 -0.68
C GLN A 222 11.60 -27.60 0.28
N ASN A 223 12.49 -26.82 0.89
CA ASN A 223 12.12 -25.79 1.85
C ASN A 223 11.93 -24.40 1.22
N GLN A 224 12.26 -24.23 -0.06
CA GLN A 224 12.14 -22.95 -0.76
C GLN A 224 11.74 -23.14 -2.21
N ILE A 225 10.84 -22.28 -2.71
CA ILE A 225 10.43 -22.24 -4.12
C ILE A 225 10.53 -20.82 -4.63
N LYS A 226 11.01 -20.66 -5.86
CA LYS A 226 10.93 -19.40 -6.61
C LYS A 226 9.93 -19.53 -7.74
N CYS A 227 8.97 -18.62 -7.81
CA CYS A 227 7.97 -18.57 -8.88
C CYS A 227 7.81 -17.13 -9.35
N GLY A 228 8.41 -16.81 -10.50
CA GLY A 228 8.48 -15.44 -11.01
C GLY A 228 9.13 -14.51 -9.98
N GLU A 229 8.38 -13.53 -9.50
CA GLU A 229 8.85 -12.54 -8.55
C GLU A 229 8.53 -12.88 -7.08
N TYR A 230 8.08 -14.11 -6.83
CA TYR A 230 7.77 -14.61 -5.49
C TYR A 230 8.79 -15.66 -5.04
N ASP A 231 9.27 -15.50 -3.81
CA ASP A 231 10.00 -16.53 -3.08
C ASP A 231 9.10 -17.07 -1.96
N PHE A 232 8.96 -18.40 -1.89
CA PHE A 232 8.20 -19.11 -0.86
C PHE A 232 9.15 -19.81 0.08
N GLU A 233 8.95 -19.64 1.38
CA GLU A 233 9.58 -20.43 2.42
C GLU A 233 8.57 -21.49 2.89
N LEU A 234 9.00 -22.75 2.91
CA LEU A 234 8.16 -23.90 3.23
C LEU A 234 8.66 -24.62 4.48
N GLU A 235 7.71 -25.18 5.22
CA GLU A 235 7.94 -26.10 6.33
C GLU A 235 7.21 -27.42 6.03
N TRP A 236 7.80 -28.56 6.40
CA TRP A 236 7.22 -29.88 6.13
C TRP A 236 6.64 -30.47 7.41
N ILE A 237 5.32 -30.70 7.42
CA ILE A 237 4.60 -31.28 8.56
C ILE A 237 3.88 -32.52 8.06
N ASN A 238 4.16 -33.69 8.66
CA ASN A 238 3.60 -34.99 8.26
C ASN A 238 3.76 -35.26 6.75
N ASP A 239 4.96 -35.01 6.22
CA ASP A 239 5.31 -35.11 4.79
C ASP A 239 4.45 -34.24 3.84
N GLN A 240 3.75 -33.23 4.36
CA GLN A 240 3.03 -32.22 3.58
C GLN A 240 3.74 -30.87 3.62
N PRO A 241 3.86 -30.17 2.47
CA PRO A 241 4.41 -28.82 2.45
C PRO A 241 3.41 -27.82 3.05
N THR A 242 3.91 -26.90 3.87
CA THR A 242 3.15 -25.79 4.47
C THR A 242 3.89 -24.49 4.19
N ILE A 243 3.19 -23.36 4.12
CA ILE A 243 3.78 -22.07 3.76
C ILE A 243 4.20 -21.33 5.03
N LYS A 244 5.51 -21.18 5.25
CA LYS A 244 6.04 -20.38 6.35
C LYS A 244 6.08 -18.89 6.02
N GLY A 245 6.42 -18.57 4.77
CA GLY A 245 6.57 -17.19 4.32
C GLY A 245 6.42 -17.05 2.82
N ILE A 246 5.95 -15.87 2.39
CA ILE A 246 5.81 -15.48 0.99
C ILE A 246 6.46 -14.12 0.83
N THR A 247 7.52 -14.04 0.05
CA THR A 247 8.22 -12.79 -0.24
C THR A 247 7.98 -12.37 -1.67
N ARG A 248 7.40 -11.19 -1.85
CA ARG A 248 7.27 -10.51 -3.14
C ARG A 248 8.49 -9.62 -3.37
N ASN A 249 9.37 -10.06 -4.27
CA ASN A 249 10.55 -9.30 -4.68
C ASN A 249 10.16 -8.12 -5.59
N ASN A 250 10.91 -7.03 -5.52
CA ASN A 250 10.78 -5.87 -6.40
C ASN A 250 12.06 -5.02 -6.34
N THR A 251 12.12 -3.97 -7.15
CA THR A 251 13.32 -3.12 -7.30
C THR A 251 13.56 -2.14 -6.15
N ILE A 252 12.62 -1.99 -5.21
CA ILE A 252 12.72 -1.05 -4.09
C ILE A 252 13.12 -1.82 -2.81
N TYR A 253 12.20 -2.60 -2.25
CA TYR A 253 12.42 -3.47 -1.09
C TYR A 253 11.37 -4.58 -1.10
N PRO A 254 11.74 -5.84 -0.82
CA PRO A 254 10.78 -6.94 -0.76
C PRO A 254 9.69 -6.68 0.29
N ILE A 255 8.50 -7.24 0.04
CA ILE A 255 7.41 -7.33 1.01
C ILE A 255 7.17 -8.78 1.31
N THR A 256 7.14 -9.13 2.59
CA THR A 256 7.00 -10.51 3.05
C THR A 256 5.76 -10.67 3.92
N LEU A 257 4.94 -11.68 3.60
CA LEU A 257 3.90 -12.22 4.47
C LEU A 257 4.48 -13.43 5.19
N LEU A 258 4.63 -13.34 6.51
CA LEU A 258 5.16 -14.38 7.38
C LEU A 258 4.04 -14.99 8.21
N PHE A 259 4.06 -16.31 8.37
CA PHE A 259 3.18 -17.03 9.28
C PHE A 259 3.97 -17.50 10.50
N LYS A 260 3.47 -17.20 11.69
CA LYS A 260 4.12 -17.67 12.93
C LYS A 260 4.02 -19.19 13.02
N GLU A 261 2.82 -19.70 12.84
CA GLU A 261 2.52 -21.11 12.57
C GLU A 261 2.32 -21.27 11.06
N ALA A 262 3.13 -22.09 10.38
CA ALA A 262 3.10 -22.22 8.92
C ALA A 262 1.68 -22.49 8.41
N PHE A 263 1.28 -21.78 7.36
CA PHE A 263 -0.05 -21.91 6.77
C PHE A 263 -0.19 -23.31 6.14
N PRO A 264 -1.18 -24.10 6.56
CA PRO A 264 -1.23 -25.53 6.23
C PRO A 264 -1.57 -25.78 4.76
N SER A 265 -1.23 -26.98 4.27
CA SER A 265 -1.68 -27.42 2.94
C SER A 265 -3.20 -27.61 2.95
N ILE A 266 -3.89 -26.79 2.16
CA ILE A 266 -5.34 -26.82 2.02
C ILE A 266 -5.85 -28.20 1.54
N GLN A 267 -5.06 -28.86 0.69
CA GLN A 267 -5.40 -30.15 0.10
C GLN A 267 -5.40 -31.28 1.14
N ALA A 268 -4.54 -31.18 2.16
CA ALA A 268 -4.39 -32.18 3.20
C ALA A 268 -5.38 -32.01 4.37
N LEU A 269 -6.22 -30.98 4.36
CA LEU A 269 -7.19 -30.74 5.43
C LEU A 269 -8.35 -31.74 5.36
N GLU A 270 -8.71 -32.29 6.51
CA GLU A 270 -9.92 -33.08 6.68
C GLU A 270 -11.16 -32.18 6.73
N ASN A 271 -12.30 -32.69 6.27
CA ASN A 271 -13.57 -31.98 6.40
C ASN A 271 -13.94 -31.79 7.89
N ASN A 272 -14.56 -30.66 8.19
CA ASN A 272 -14.91 -30.18 9.54
C ASN A 272 -13.69 -29.78 10.41
N THR A 273 -12.54 -29.51 9.79
CA THR A 273 -11.37 -28.97 10.48
C THR A 273 -11.43 -27.45 10.59
N ILE A 274 -11.10 -26.91 11.78
CA ILE A 274 -10.89 -25.47 12.01
C ILE A 274 -9.48 -25.26 12.57
N LEU A 275 -8.67 -24.46 11.89
CA LEU A 275 -7.33 -24.06 12.31
C LEU A 275 -7.25 -22.55 12.49
N LYS A 276 -6.39 -22.12 13.40
CA LYS A 276 -6.12 -20.72 13.69
C LYS A 276 -4.62 -20.49 13.76
N GLY A 277 -4.18 -19.34 13.29
CA GLY A 277 -2.78 -18.95 13.39
C GLY A 277 -2.61 -17.44 13.33
N SER A 278 -1.36 -17.00 13.35
CA SER A 278 -1.01 -15.59 13.27
C SER A 278 -0.06 -15.30 12.11
N PHE A 279 -0.15 -14.06 11.60
CA PHE A 279 0.67 -13.60 10.49
C PHE A 279 1.25 -12.21 10.77
N GLU A 280 2.35 -11.90 10.10
CA GLU A 280 2.95 -10.56 10.02
C GLU A 280 3.25 -10.21 8.56
N ILE A 281 3.04 -8.95 8.19
CA ILE A 281 3.42 -8.38 6.90
C ILE A 281 4.54 -7.39 7.17
N GLU A 282 5.68 -7.60 6.52
CA GLU A 282 6.88 -6.82 6.72
C GLU A 282 7.41 -6.31 5.37
N GLY A 283 7.89 -5.07 5.36
CA GLY A 283 8.68 -4.52 4.27
C GLY A 283 10.07 -4.17 4.77
N HIS A 284 10.69 -3.13 4.20
CA HIS A 284 11.92 -2.59 4.79
C HIS A 284 11.72 -2.22 6.27
N PRO A 285 12.68 -2.50 7.18
CA PRO A 285 12.49 -2.28 8.61
C PRO A 285 12.09 -0.84 9.01
N SER A 286 12.39 0.16 8.18
CA SER A 286 12.01 1.55 8.45
C SER A 286 10.50 1.82 8.41
N THR A 287 9.70 1.01 7.70
CA THR A 287 8.26 1.23 7.53
C THR A 287 7.40 0.51 8.56
N GLY A 288 8.01 -0.23 9.48
CA GLY A 288 7.29 -1.03 10.48
C GLY A 288 6.66 -2.29 9.90
N ARG A 289 5.71 -2.86 10.65
CA ARG A 289 5.05 -4.14 10.32
C ARG A 289 3.56 -4.10 10.60
N ILE A 290 2.80 -4.95 9.93
CA ILE A 290 1.37 -5.16 10.18
C ILE A 290 1.20 -6.58 10.71
N GLY A 291 0.43 -6.76 11.78
CA GLY A 291 0.21 -8.09 12.35
C GLY A 291 -1.26 -8.45 12.45
N GLY A 292 -1.56 -9.74 12.40
CA GLY A 292 -2.93 -10.23 12.41
C GLY A 292 -3.05 -11.70 12.77
N HIS A 293 -4.27 -12.20 12.60
CA HIS A 293 -4.63 -13.59 12.80
C HIS A 293 -5.43 -14.09 11.61
N TYR A 294 -5.34 -15.39 11.35
CA TYR A 294 -6.17 -16.05 10.35
C TYR A 294 -6.94 -17.21 10.97
N THR A 295 -8.10 -17.51 10.38
CA THR A 295 -8.85 -18.75 10.62
C THR A 295 -9.02 -19.46 9.29
N LEU A 296 -8.89 -20.78 9.32
CA LEU A 296 -9.05 -21.67 8.20
C LEU A 296 -10.06 -22.75 8.58
N GLU A 297 -11.14 -22.86 7.82
CA GLU A 297 -12.19 -23.85 8.04
C GLU A 297 -12.42 -24.63 6.75
N LYS A 298 -12.45 -25.97 6.83
CA LYS A 298 -12.87 -26.81 5.70
C LYS A 298 -14.21 -27.46 6.01
N LYS A 299 -15.23 -27.20 5.20
CA LYS A 299 -16.57 -27.77 5.36
C LYS A 299 -17.17 -28.06 3.99
N ASN A 300 -17.71 -29.28 3.80
CA ASN A 300 -18.29 -29.73 2.54
C ASN A 300 -17.37 -29.49 1.34
N ASP A 301 -16.08 -29.82 1.49
CA ASP A 301 -15.03 -29.63 0.48
C ASP A 301 -14.76 -28.18 0.05
N ILE A 302 -15.33 -27.21 0.77
CA ILE A 302 -15.03 -25.78 0.63
C ILE A 302 -14.14 -25.35 1.78
N VAL A 303 -13.05 -24.68 1.43
CA VAL A 303 -12.09 -24.14 2.38
C VAL A 303 -12.32 -22.64 2.49
N LYS A 304 -12.71 -22.19 3.67
CA LYS A 304 -12.89 -20.79 4.01
C LYS A 304 -11.67 -20.27 4.78
N ILE A 305 -11.09 -19.19 4.29
CA ILE A 305 -9.99 -18.47 4.93
C ILE A 305 -10.51 -17.11 5.35
N ILE A 306 -10.27 -16.73 6.60
CA ILE A 306 -10.50 -15.36 7.09
C ILE A 306 -9.18 -14.81 7.61
N MET A 307 -8.75 -13.65 7.13
CA MET A 307 -7.58 -12.93 7.64
C MET A 307 -7.98 -11.55 8.17
N ILE A 308 -7.53 -11.24 9.39
CA ILE A 308 -7.81 -9.96 10.04
C ILE A 308 -6.49 -9.37 10.55
N PRO A 309 -6.08 -8.16 10.11
CA PRO A 309 -4.89 -7.45 10.60
C PRO A 309 -5.11 -6.88 12.02
N SER A 310 -5.55 -7.71 12.96
CA SER A 310 -6.08 -7.29 14.26
C SER A 310 -5.04 -6.61 15.17
N LYS A 311 -3.73 -6.80 14.94
CA LYS A 311 -2.68 -6.04 15.64
C LYS A 311 -2.52 -4.63 15.07
N GLY A 312 -2.99 -4.37 13.85
CA GLY A 312 -2.85 -3.10 13.14
C GLY A 312 -1.43 -2.87 12.66
N TRP A 313 -1.10 -1.60 12.40
CA TRP A 313 0.26 -1.21 12.04
C TRP A 313 1.10 -0.87 13.28
N ALA A 314 2.27 -1.49 13.37
CA ALA A 314 3.29 -1.24 14.37
C ALA A 314 4.47 -0.47 13.72
N PRO A 315 4.51 0.87 13.84
CA PRO A 315 5.63 1.66 13.32
C PRO A 315 6.92 1.32 14.06
N LYS A 316 8.05 1.33 13.34
CA LYS A 316 9.37 1.31 13.96
C LYS A 316 9.75 2.73 14.37
N SER A 317 9.45 3.11 15.60
CA SER A 317 9.77 4.44 16.11
C SER A 317 11.24 4.51 16.51
N THR A 318 12.09 5.12 15.69
CA THR A 318 13.49 5.40 16.03
C THR A 318 13.69 6.79 16.62
N LYS A 319 12.64 7.64 16.70
CA LYS A 319 12.75 9.04 17.13
C LYS A 319 11.56 9.49 17.99
N PHE A 320 11.84 10.31 19.01
CA PHE A 320 10.82 10.89 19.87
C PHE A 320 9.87 11.85 19.12
N SER A 321 10.36 12.60 18.13
CA SER A 321 9.52 13.48 17.29
C SER A 321 8.44 12.71 16.53
N LEU A 322 8.72 11.48 16.11
CA LEU A 322 7.79 10.61 15.39
C LEU A 322 6.75 9.98 16.32
N LEU A 323 7.08 9.79 17.61
CA LEU A 323 6.10 9.33 18.59
C LEU A 323 4.89 10.27 18.65
N PHE A 324 5.08 11.59 18.52
CA PHE A 324 3.97 12.53 18.51
C PHE A 324 3.02 12.31 17.32
N ILE A 325 3.57 12.18 16.10
CA ILE A 325 2.78 11.91 14.89
C ILE A 325 1.99 10.60 15.07
N TYR A 326 2.64 9.55 15.55
CA TYR A 326 2.04 8.23 15.75
C TYR A 326 1.13 8.11 16.97
N THR A 327 1.15 9.08 17.88
CA THR A 327 0.31 9.10 19.10
C THR A 327 -0.91 9.99 18.88
N ALA A 328 -0.74 11.13 18.21
CA ALA A 328 -1.83 12.01 17.80
C ALA A 328 -2.70 11.35 16.73
N ALA A 329 -2.10 10.63 15.78
CA ALA A 329 -2.82 10.06 14.66
C ALA A 329 -3.05 8.54 14.86
N LYS A 330 -3.89 8.19 15.85
CA LYS A 330 -4.35 6.81 16.12
C LYS A 330 -4.85 6.09 14.85
N ILE A 331 -5.35 6.87 13.89
CA ILE A 331 -5.81 6.42 12.58
C ILE A 331 -4.74 5.56 11.86
N PHE A 332 -3.48 6.00 11.81
CA PHE A 332 -2.39 5.29 11.11
C PHE A 332 -2.17 3.87 11.64
N LYS A 333 -2.31 3.67 12.95
CA LYS A 333 -2.10 2.35 13.58
C LYS A 333 -3.34 1.46 13.49
N LYS A 334 -4.54 2.05 13.44
CA LYS A 334 -5.79 1.34 13.66
C LYS A 334 -6.55 1.02 12.39
N TRP A 335 -6.39 1.80 11.33
CA TRP A 335 -7.12 1.56 10.09
C TRP A 335 -6.95 0.13 9.56
N PRO A 336 -5.78 -0.57 9.65
CA PRO A 336 -5.69 -1.94 9.15
C PRO A 336 -6.57 -2.92 9.93
N LYS A 337 -6.88 -2.63 11.22
CA LYS A 337 -7.73 -3.48 12.06
C LYS A 337 -9.20 -3.49 11.63
N THR A 338 -9.56 -2.58 10.73
CA THR A 338 -10.92 -2.47 10.20
C THR A 338 -11.11 -3.29 8.94
N TYR A 339 -10.09 -4.03 8.48
CA TYR A 339 -10.17 -4.88 7.30
C TYR A 339 -10.36 -6.34 7.70
N GLU A 340 -11.21 -7.04 6.94
CA GLU A 340 -11.33 -8.50 6.95
C GLU A 340 -11.26 -8.99 5.51
N TRP A 341 -10.31 -9.89 5.24
CA TRP A 341 -10.27 -10.62 3.99
C TRP A 341 -10.92 -11.98 4.18
N THR A 342 -11.78 -12.37 3.25
CA THR A 342 -12.36 -13.71 3.19
C THR A 342 -12.07 -14.33 1.84
N ALA A 343 -11.65 -15.59 1.83
CA ALA A 343 -11.55 -16.41 0.63
C ALA A 343 -12.31 -17.73 0.81
N HIS A 344 -12.99 -18.17 -0.25
CA HIS A 344 -13.57 -19.49 -0.37
C HIS A 344 -12.88 -20.21 -1.52
N ILE A 345 -12.30 -21.37 -1.22
CA ILE A 345 -11.54 -22.17 -2.18
C ILE A 345 -12.22 -23.52 -2.31
N GLN A 346 -12.50 -23.92 -3.54
CA GLN A 346 -13.12 -25.19 -3.84
C GLN A 346 -12.30 -25.93 -4.89
N GLU A 347 -12.12 -27.23 -4.68
CA GLU A 347 -11.61 -28.11 -5.73
C GLU A 347 -12.71 -28.39 -6.76
N ARG A 348 -12.42 -28.13 -8.03
CA ARG A 348 -13.26 -28.44 -9.19
C ARG A 348 -12.66 -29.63 -9.96
N GLU A 349 -13.30 -29.99 -11.06
CA GLU A 349 -12.85 -31.10 -11.92
C GLU A 349 -11.35 -31.01 -12.26
N LYS A 350 -10.68 -32.17 -12.31
CA LYS A 350 -9.26 -32.32 -12.66
C LYS A 350 -8.26 -31.62 -11.72
N LYS A 351 -8.59 -31.48 -10.43
CA LYS A 351 -7.72 -30.83 -9.42
C LYS A 351 -7.45 -29.34 -9.70
N ALA A 352 -8.33 -28.69 -10.45
CA ALA A 352 -8.33 -27.24 -10.57
C ALA A 352 -8.91 -26.65 -9.28
N TYR A 353 -8.27 -25.65 -8.69
CA TYR A 353 -8.79 -24.96 -7.52
C TYR A 353 -9.35 -23.62 -7.95
N TYR A 354 -10.56 -23.31 -7.51
CA TYR A 354 -11.18 -22.03 -7.79
C TYR A 354 -11.31 -21.23 -6.50
N MET A 355 -10.97 -19.95 -6.54
CA MET A 355 -11.04 -19.07 -5.38
C MET A 355 -11.90 -17.85 -5.67
N GLN A 356 -12.89 -17.64 -4.80
CA GLN A 356 -13.59 -16.38 -4.69
C GLN A 356 -13.14 -15.69 -3.40
N SER A 357 -12.61 -14.47 -3.51
CA SER A 357 -12.11 -13.73 -2.36
C SER A 357 -12.38 -12.24 -2.44
N GLY A 358 -12.41 -11.58 -1.28
CA GLY A 358 -12.63 -10.14 -1.21
C GLY A 358 -12.37 -9.57 0.17
N TRP A 359 -12.28 -8.25 0.23
CA TRP A 359 -12.16 -7.50 1.47
C TRP A 359 -13.47 -6.83 1.83
N LYS A 360 -13.70 -6.66 3.12
CA LYS A 360 -14.73 -5.77 3.65
C LYS A 360 -14.22 -5.01 4.85
N ARG A 361 -14.91 -3.92 5.18
CA ARG A 361 -14.71 -3.19 6.42
C ARG A 361 -15.45 -3.86 7.57
N ILE A 362 -14.82 -3.95 8.74
CA ILE A 362 -15.40 -4.45 9.99
C ILE A 362 -15.29 -3.39 11.07
N ASN A 363 -16.36 -3.24 11.86
CA ASN A 363 -16.33 -2.44 13.09
C ASN A 363 -15.64 -3.27 14.18
N ARG A 364 -14.60 -2.70 14.83
CA ARG A 364 -13.75 -3.29 15.89
C ARG A 364 -13.91 -4.80 16.09
N TYR A 365 -12.91 -5.57 15.64
CA TYR A 365 -12.78 -7.01 15.93
C TYR A 365 -13.04 -7.30 17.42
N THR A 366 -14.13 -8.03 17.69
CA THR A 366 -14.38 -8.66 18.98
C THR A 366 -14.07 -10.14 18.75
N PRO A 367 -12.98 -10.69 19.31
CA PRO A 367 -12.70 -12.11 19.16
C PRO A 367 -13.88 -12.90 19.71
N THR A 368 -14.49 -13.76 18.90
CA THR A 368 -15.45 -14.74 19.38
C THR A 368 -14.72 -15.72 20.29
N THR A 369 -14.78 -15.48 21.59
CA THR A 369 -14.48 -16.49 22.59
C THR A 369 -15.65 -17.46 22.59
N ASN A 370 -15.49 -18.64 22.01
CA ASN A 370 -16.37 -19.77 22.31
C ASN A 370 -16.13 -20.15 23.78
N ARG A 371 -16.93 -19.57 24.68
CA ARG A 371 -17.26 -20.16 25.97
C ARG A 371 -18.72 -20.53 25.89
N ASP A 372 -19.00 -21.69 25.30
CA ASP A 372 -20.26 -22.42 25.44
C ASP A 372 -20.02 -23.87 24.98
N VAL A 373 -19.12 -24.57 25.69
CA VAL A 373 -19.13 -26.02 25.84
C VAL A 373 -18.56 -26.29 27.24
N GLU A 374 -19.45 -26.32 28.24
CA GLU A 374 -19.33 -27.05 29.52
C GLU A 374 -20.41 -26.52 30.48
N LYS A 375 -21.67 -26.85 30.19
CA LYS A 375 -22.71 -27.18 31.17
C LYS A 375 -23.71 -28.10 30.48
N GLY A 376 -23.57 -29.39 30.77
CA GLY A 376 -24.38 -30.50 30.30
C GLY A 376 -23.72 -31.78 30.74
#